data_AF-A0A661IHI7-F1
#
_entry.id   AF-A0A661IHI7-F1
#
_cell.length_a   1.000
_cell.length_b   1.000
_cell.length_c   1.000
_cell.angle_alpha   90.00
_cell.angle_beta   90.00
_cell.angle_gamma   90.00
#
_symmetry.space_group_name_H-M   'P 1'
#
loop_
_entity.id
_entity.type
_entity.pdbx_description
1 polymer ?
#
loop_
_entity_poly.entity_id
_entity_poly.type
_entity_poly.pdbx_seq_one_letter_code
_entity_poly.pdbx_strand_id
1 'polypeptide(L)'
;MLTQTGAHTRQQGMNHRSVGICIIGNFDLAPPNQEQWTLALRLTRSLMSILKIPAERIYGHREFASYKTCPGALFDLEKFRLTLKDMRVPL
;
A
#
# COMPACT_ATOMS: atom_id res chain seq x y z
N MET A 1 7.64 14.90 10.52
CA MET A 1 8.23 13.86 9.66
C MET A 1 7.84 12.48 10.20
N LEU A 2 7.78 11.45 9.35
CA LEU A 2 7.56 10.06 9.77
C LEU A 2 8.85 9.50 10.38
N THR A 3 9.05 9.70 11.68
CA THR A 3 10.30 9.37 12.40
C THR A 3 10.16 8.23 13.39
N GLN A 4 8.96 7.66 13.53
CA GLN A 4 8.67 6.58 14.47
C GLN A 4 8.65 5.22 13.77
N THR A 5 9.15 4.19 14.46
CA THR A 5 9.11 2.80 13.99
C THR A 5 7.70 2.22 14.16
N GLY A 6 7.19 1.52 13.14
CA GLY A 6 5.90 0.83 13.19
C GLY A 6 5.98 -0.63 13.67
N ALA A 7 4.82 -1.28 13.76
CA ALA A 7 4.68 -2.71 14.10
C ALA A 7 3.82 -3.48 13.08
N HIS A 8 3.82 -3.05 11.82
CA HIS A 8 2.92 -3.54 10.77
C HIS A 8 3.45 -4.76 9.99
N THR A 9 4.77 -4.88 9.81
CA THR A 9 5.42 -5.95 9.02
C THR A 9 6.81 -6.24 9.58
N ARG A 10 6.93 -7.27 10.41
CA ARG A 10 8.22 -7.64 11.03
C ARG A 10 9.19 -8.27 10.03
N GLN A 11 8.64 -9.00 9.06
CA GLN A 11 9.39 -9.80 8.08
C GLN A 11 10.37 -8.89 7.33
N GLN A 12 11.58 -9.40 7.13
CA GLN A 12 12.68 -8.67 6.47
C GLN A 12 12.98 -7.28 7.06
N GLY A 13 12.60 -7.03 8.32
CA GLY A 13 12.82 -5.77 9.01
C GLY A 13 11.96 -4.59 8.50
N MET A 14 10.86 -4.85 7.78
CA MET A 14 10.06 -3.80 7.14
C MET A 14 9.56 -2.72 8.11
N ASN A 15 9.25 -3.05 9.36
CA ASN A 15 8.92 -2.10 10.44
C ASN A 15 9.91 -0.90 10.57
N HIS A 16 11.18 -1.11 10.22
CA HIS A 16 12.23 -0.09 10.37
C HIS A 16 12.65 0.57 9.04
N ARG A 17 12.11 0.11 7.91
CA ARG A 17 12.56 0.55 6.58
C ARG A 17 11.45 0.76 5.56
N SER A 18 10.20 0.74 6.01
CA SER A 18 9.04 1.06 5.19
C SER A 18 8.01 1.85 5.99
N VAL A 19 7.04 2.42 5.26
CA VAL A 19 5.87 3.08 5.84
C VAL A 19 4.67 2.16 5.62
N GLY A 20 4.02 1.74 6.71
CA GLY A 20 2.78 0.96 6.64
C GLY A 20 1.56 1.86 6.41
N ILE A 21 0.82 1.61 5.33
CA ILE A 21 -0.50 2.20 5.08
C ILE A 21 -1.55 1.14 5.35
N CYS A 22 -2.46 1.39 6.28
CA CYS A 22 -3.60 0.51 6.55
C CYS A 22 -4.86 1.09 5.90
N ILE A 23 -5.50 0.30 5.04
CA ILE A 23 -6.82 0.61 4.48
C ILE A 23 -7.81 -0.26 5.25
N ILE A 24 -8.73 0.38 5.97
CA ILE A 24 -9.66 -0.32 6.88
C ILE A 24 -10.67 -1.13 6.05
N GLY A 25 -10.68 -2.45 6.25
CA GLY A 25 -11.63 -3.37 5.61
C GLY A 25 -11.13 -4.81 5.66
N ASN A 26 -12.01 -5.74 5.31
CA ASN A 26 -11.63 -7.13 5.03
C ASN A 26 -11.71 -7.38 3.51
N PHE A 27 -10.60 -7.12 2.82
CA PHE A 27 -10.55 -7.28 1.37
C PHE A 27 -10.35 -8.73 0.90
N ASP A 28 -10.46 -9.71 1.80
CA ASP A 28 -10.70 -11.10 1.40
C ASP A 28 -12.18 -11.33 1.01
N LEU A 29 -13.11 -10.51 1.51
CA LEU A 29 -14.56 -10.68 1.29
C LEU A 29 -15.14 -9.77 0.20
N ALA A 30 -14.62 -8.54 0.07
CA ALA A 30 -15.04 -7.59 -0.96
C ALA A 30 -13.87 -6.67 -1.33
N PRO A 31 -13.75 -6.16 -2.58
CA PRO A 31 -12.73 -5.16 -2.90
C PRO A 31 -12.99 -3.84 -2.15
N PRO A 32 -11.99 -2.97 -1.98
CA PRO A 32 -12.21 -1.62 -1.47
C PRO A 32 -13.20 -0.87 -2.38
N ASN A 33 -14.06 -0.05 -1.77
CA ASN A 33 -14.95 0.81 -2.54
C ASN A 33 -14.15 1.91 -3.28
N GLN A 34 -14.79 2.57 -4.25
CA GLN A 34 -14.11 3.54 -5.10
C GLN A 34 -13.51 4.71 -4.31
N GLU A 35 -14.19 5.18 -3.26
CA GLU A 35 -13.72 6.30 -2.44
C GLU A 35 -12.47 5.92 -1.64
N GLN A 36 -12.48 4.75 -0.99
CA GLN A 36 -11.33 4.19 -0.26
C GLN A 36 -10.14 3.96 -1.20
N TRP A 37 -10.40 3.43 -2.40
CA TRP A 37 -9.39 3.20 -3.42
C TRP A 37 -8.72 4.50 -3.86
N THR A 38 -9.51 5.51 -4.21
CA THR A 38 -9.02 6.82 -4.62
C THR A 38 -8.24 7.50 -3.48
N LEU A 39 -8.73 7.46 -2.24
CA LEU A 39 -8.04 8.05 -1.10
C LEU A 39 -6.70 7.35 -0.82
N ALA A 40 -6.67 6.01 -0.91
CA ALA A 40 -5.45 5.23 -0.75
C ALA A 40 -4.41 5.58 -1.83
N LEU A 41 -4.84 5.75 -3.09
CA LEU A 41 -3.97 6.19 -4.17
C LEU A 41 -3.42 7.59 -3.92
N ARG A 42 -4.26 8.56 -3.50
CA ARG A 42 -3.84 9.93 -3.22
C ARG A 42 -2.79 9.97 -2.11
N LEU A 43 -3.07 9.33 -0.98
CA LEU A 43 -2.14 9.25 0.16
C LEU A 43 -0.82 8.58 -0.27
N THR A 44 -0.90 7.45 -0.94
CA THR A 44 0.30 6.70 -1.37
C THR A 44 1.13 7.55 -2.33
N ARG A 45 0.51 8.21 -3.31
CA ARG A 45 1.21 9.07 -4.28
C ARG A 45 1.86 10.29 -3.60
N SER A 46 1.20 10.91 -2.63
CA SER A 46 1.79 11.98 -1.83
C SER A 46 3.02 11.51 -1.05
N LEU A 47 2.95 10.35 -0.39
CA LEU A 47 4.07 9.78 0.34
C LEU A 47 5.21 9.34 -0.58
N MET A 48 4.90 8.77 -1.76
CA MET A 48 5.89 8.46 -2.79
C MET A 48 6.68 9.71 -3.20
N SER A 49 5.99 10.83 -3.44
CA SER A 49 6.63 12.10 -3.79
C SER A 49 7.54 12.62 -2.66
N ILE A 50 7.01 12.69 -1.42
CA ILE A 50 7.73 13.22 -0.27
C ILE A 50 8.97 12.37 0.08
N LEU A 51 8.85 11.04 0.02
CA LEU A 51 9.88 10.09 0.43
C LEU A 51 10.72 9.56 -0.74
N LYS A 52 10.45 10.03 -1.96
CA LYS A 52 11.08 9.58 -3.22
C LYS A 52 11.03 8.05 -3.40
N ILE A 53 9.87 7.45 -3.14
CA ILE A 53 9.63 6.01 -3.30
C ILE A 53 8.97 5.77 -4.67
N PRO A 54 9.55 4.95 -5.57
CA PRO A 54 8.95 4.64 -6.86
C PRO A 54 7.81 3.61 -6.71
N ALA A 55 6.91 3.53 -7.71
CA ALA A 55 5.72 2.66 -7.66
C ALA A 55 6.07 1.17 -7.54
N GLU A 56 7.22 0.77 -8.06
CA GLU A 56 7.77 -0.59 -7.97
C GLU A 56 8.11 -1.01 -6.54
N ARG A 57 8.21 -0.04 -5.61
CA ARG A 57 8.48 -0.29 -4.18
C ARG A 57 7.23 -0.22 -3.31
N ILE A 58 6.05 -0.30 -3.91
CA ILE A 58 4.77 -0.46 -3.20
C ILE A 58 4.49 -1.95 -3.09
N TYR A 59 4.31 -2.46 -1.89
CA TYR A 59 4.14 -3.89 -1.62
C TYR A 59 2.91 -4.17 -0.76
N GLY A 60 2.28 -5.31 -0.99
CA GLY A 60 1.35 -5.91 -0.05
C GLY A 60 2.09 -6.64 1.06
N HIS A 61 1.47 -6.72 2.24
CA HIS A 61 2.05 -7.47 3.37
C HIS A 61 2.31 -8.94 2.99
N ARG A 62 1.45 -9.56 2.19
CA ARG A 62 1.61 -10.94 1.71
C ARG A 62 2.91 -11.20 0.95
N GLU A 63 3.51 -10.18 0.33
CA GLU A 63 4.77 -10.33 -0.42
C GLU A 63 5.99 -10.50 0.52
N PHE A 64 5.85 -10.13 1.80
CA PHE A 64 6.87 -10.38 2.83
C PHE A 64 6.47 -11.50 3.80
N ALA A 65 5.17 -11.76 3.94
CA ALA A 65 4.60 -12.75 4.83
C ALA A 65 3.64 -13.64 4.04
N SER A 66 4.17 -14.68 3.38
CA SER A 66 3.42 -15.56 2.47
C SER A 66 2.20 -16.26 3.10
N TYR A 67 2.18 -16.38 4.43
CA TYR A 67 1.07 -16.94 5.20
C TYR A 67 -0.08 -15.94 5.46
N LYS A 68 0.01 -14.71 4.96
CA LYS A 68 -1.02 -13.68 5.09
C LYS A 68 -1.68 -13.38 3.75
N THR A 69 -2.96 -13.06 3.78
CA THR A 69 -3.69 -12.51 2.62
C THR A 69 -3.59 -11.00 2.51
N CYS A 70 -3.26 -10.29 3.60
CA CYS A 70 -3.17 -8.82 3.65
C CYS A 70 -2.39 -8.23 2.46
N PRO A 71 -2.92 -7.23 1.72
CA PRO A 71 -4.10 -6.40 2.07
C PRO A 71 -5.48 -7.06 1.85
N GLY A 72 -5.55 -8.29 1.38
CA GLY A 72 -6.81 -9.05 1.16
C GLY A 72 -6.93 -9.51 -0.28
N ALA A 73 -7.41 -10.73 -0.51
CA ALA A 73 -7.38 -11.45 -1.78
C ALA A 73 -7.97 -10.67 -2.97
N LEU A 74 -8.97 -9.82 -2.72
CA LEU A 74 -9.66 -8.99 -3.69
C LEU A 74 -9.10 -7.56 -3.81
N PHE A 75 -8.02 -7.25 -3.09
CA PHE A 75 -7.25 -6.03 -3.30
C PHE A 75 -6.28 -6.23 -4.47
N ASP A 76 -6.57 -5.57 -5.59
CA ASP A 76 -5.77 -5.64 -6.82
C ASP A 76 -4.49 -4.80 -6.71
N LEU A 77 -3.44 -5.39 -6.16
CA LEU A 77 -2.13 -4.75 -5.98
C LEU A 77 -1.48 -4.32 -7.31
N GLU A 78 -1.69 -5.08 -8.39
CA GLU A 78 -1.11 -4.76 -9.69
C GLU A 78 -1.76 -3.51 -10.27
N LYS A 79 -3.10 -3.47 -10.32
CA LYS A 79 -3.85 -2.28 -10.73
C LYS A 79 -3.52 -1.06 -9.88
N PHE A 80 -3.33 -1.25 -8.58
CA PHE A 80 -2.93 -0.18 -7.67
C PHE A 80 -1.56 0.41 -8.08
N ARG A 81 -0.55 -0.44 -8.31
CA ARG A 81 0.78 -0.03 -8.77
C ARG A 81 0.76 0.63 -10.14
N LEU A 82 0.02 0.08 -11.10
CA LEU A 82 -0.10 0.65 -12.45
C LEU A 82 -0.72 2.05 -12.39
N THR A 83 -1.73 2.24 -11.55
CA THR A 83 -2.37 3.56 -11.36
C THR A 83 -1.44 4.55 -10.67
N LEU A 84 -0.59 4.10 -9.74
CA LEU A 84 0.43 4.96 -9.12
C LEU A 84 1.54 5.35 -10.10
N LYS A 85 1.88 4.47 -11.04
CA LYS A 85 2.90 4.70 -12.06
C LYS A 85 2.45 5.70 -13.13
N ASP A 86 1.18 5.68 -13.52
CA ASP A 86 0.65 6.64 -14.49
C ASP A 86 0.20 7.94 -13.82
N MET A 87 1.11 8.92 -13.82
CA MET A 87 0.87 10.26 -13.26
C MET A 87 -0.18 11.08 -14.03
N ARG A 88 -0.62 10.62 -15.22
CA ARG A 88 -1.68 11.27 -16.00
C ARG A 88 -3.08 10.87 -15.52
N VAL A 89 -3.20 9.81 -14.72
CA VAL A 89 -4.49 9.39 -14.16
C VAL A 89 -4.87 10.33 -13.02
N PRO A 90 -5.95 11.13 -13.18
CA PRO A 90 -6.45 11.95 -12.09
C PRO A 90 -7.00 11.05 -10.99
N LEU A 91 -6.71 11.42 -9.74
CA LEU A 91 -7.22 10.76 -8.55
C LEU A 91 -8.23 11.67 -7.89
#